data_AF-A0A0Q7BF74-F1
#
_entry.id   AF-A0A0Q7BF74-F1
#
_cell.length_a   1.000
_cell.length_b   1.000
_cell.length_c   1.000
_cell.angle_alpha   90.00
_cell.angle_beta   90.00
_cell.angle_gamma   90.00
#
_symmetry.space_group_name_H-M   'P 1'
#
loop_
_entity.id
_entity.type
_entity.pdbx_description
1 polymer ?
#
loop_
_entity_poly.entity_id
_entity_poly.type
_entity_poly.pdbx_seq_one_letter_code
_entity_poly.pdbx_strand_id
1 'polypeptide(L)'
;MAHLENLVAEYLDLAGYLVRKNIKVGRLVHGGYEGELDVVAFHPVDGQIVHYELSLDAHTWSKREERYKKKMNAGRKYIHKELFPWLADDVAIKQYAVFPSCGNRAELAGAELLTVDALVQQIVEKVKARGRGASDAIPESYPLLRTLQLAFCGYSRSPKPADWQRQPVI
;
A
#
# COMPACT_ATOMS: atom_id res chain seq x y z
N MET A 1 -5.01 8.71 -5.66
CA MET A 1 -6.00 7.93 -4.90
C MET A 1 -5.59 7.89 -3.44
N ALA A 2 -5.74 9.01 -2.75
CA ALA A 2 -5.07 9.22 -1.47
C ALA A 2 -5.44 8.18 -0.40
N HIS A 3 -6.68 7.67 -0.39
CA HIS A 3 -7.11 6.76 0.67
C HIS A 3 -6.39 5.41 0.65
N LEU A 4 -6.34 4.71 -0.49
CA LEU A 4 -5.68 3.39 -0.56
C LEU A 4 -4.15 3.51 -0.42
N GLU A 5 -3.57 4.57 -0.98
CA GLU A 5 -2.14 4.91 -0.80
C GLU A 5 -1.83 5.15 0.69
N ASN A 6 -2.70 5.86 1.41
CA ASN A 6 -2.54 6.08 2.85
C ASN A 6 -2.65 4.77 3.63
N LEU A 7 -3.63 3.92 3.33
CA LEU A 7 -3.81 2.65 4.03
C LEU A 7 -2.59 1.74 3.90
N VAL A 8 -2.06 1.60 2.68
CA VAL A 8 -0.86 0.79 2.40
C VAL A 8 0.35 1.39 3.10
N ALA A 9 0.50 2.71 3.10
CA ALA A 9 1.62 3.36 3.76
C ALA A 9 1.57 3.22 5.29
N GLU A 10 0.41 3.41 5.91
CA GLU A 10 0.26 3.16 7.35
C GLU A 10 0.58 1.69 7.67
N TYR A 11 0.10 0.76 6.85
CA TYR A 11 0.38 -0.68 7.02
C TYR A 11 1.87 -1.00 6.98
N LEU A 12 2.58 -0.47 5.98
CA LEU A 12 4.02 -0.69 5.81
C LEU A 12 4.82 -0.02 6.94
N ASP A 13 4.48 1.22 7.30
CA ASP A 13 5.17 1.93 8.39
C ASP A 13 4.97 1.24 9.75
N LEU A 14 3.74 0.82 10.07
CA LEU A 14 3.47 0.03 11.28
C LEU A 14 4.21 -1.31 11.28
N ALA A 15 4.45 -1.90 10.09
CA ALA A 15 5.24 -3.11 9.91
C ALA A 15 6.76 -2.87 9.95
N GLY A 16 7.23 -1.64 10.17
CA GLY A 16 8.65 -1.30 10.32
C GLY A 16 9.35 -0.83 9.04
N TYR A 17 8.61 -0.55 7.96
CA TYR A 17 9.20 -0.06 6.72
C TYR A 17 9.44 1.45 6.77
N LEU A 18 10.52 1.91 6.12
CA LEU A 18 10.73 3.31 5.77
C LEU A 18 9.91 3.64 4.52
N VAL A 19 8.79 4.34 4.69
CA VAL A 19 7.84 4.62 3.60
C VAL A 19 8.11 5.95 2.91
N ARG A 20 7.86 5.97 1.60
CA ARG A 20 7.78 7.15 0.74
C ARG A 20 6.53 7.04 -0.12
N LYS A 21 5.82 8.16 -0.34
CA LYS A 21 4.58 8.17 -1.14
C LYS A 21 4.55 9.32 -2.12
N ASN A 22 3.88 9.12 -3.25
CA ASN A 22 3.65 10.13 -4.28
C ASN A 22 4.95 10.87 -4.63
N ILE A 23 6.02 10.10 -4.82
CA ILE A 23 7.37 10.62 -5.04
C ILE A 23 7.60 10.78 -6.53
N LYS A 24 7.96 12.00 -6.91
CA LYS A 24 8.40 12.30 -8.27
C LYS A 24 9.86 11.90 -8.42
N VAL A 25 10.17 11.17 -9.50
CA VAL A 25 11.48 10.58 -9.76
C VAL A 25 11.99 10.92 -11.16
N GLY A 26 13.32 10.95 -11.33
CA GLY A 26 13.95 11.22 -12.62
C GLY A 26 13.75 12.67 -13.05
N ARG A 27 14.24 13.61 -12.24
CA ARG A 27 14.12 15.05 -12.52
C ARG A 27 14.77 15.39 -13.88
N LEU A 28 14.02 16.08 -14.75
CA LEU A 28 14.45 16.40 -16.11
C LEU A 28 15.17 17.76 -16.18
N VAL A 29 16.13 17.89 -17.10
CA VAL A 29 16.92 19.13 -17.31
C VAL A 29 16.07 20.34 -17.70
N HIS A 30 14.95 20.13 -18.38
CA HIS A 30 14.02 21.17 -18.81
C HIS A 30 12.84 21.37 -17.83
N GLY A 31 12.95 20.81 -16.62
CA GLY A 31 11.88 20.81 -15.63
C GLY A 31 10.94 19.61 -15.77
N GLY A 32 10.22 19.30 -14.69
CA GLY A 32 9.40 18.08 -14.59
C GLY A 32 10.19 16.85 -14.15
N TYR A 33 9.52 15.70 -14.22
CA TYR A 33 10.01 14.41 -13.74
C TYR A 33 9.61 13.31 -14.72
N GLU A 34 10.43 12.28 -14.88
CA GLU A 34 10.14 11.12 -15.73
C GLU A 34 8.95 10.29 -15.21
N GLY A 35 8.72 10.29 -13.90
CA GLY A 35 7.61 9.55 -13.31
C GLY A 35 7.25 10.01 -11.90
N GLU A 36 6.14 9.46 -11.42
CA GLU A 36 5.67 9.58 -10.04
C GLU A 36 5.30 8.16 -9.56
N LEU A 37 5.82 7.77 -8.41
CA LEU A 37 5.62 6.46 -7.78
C LEU A 37 4.65 6.60 -6.61
N ASP A 38 3.63 5.74 -6.55
CA ASP A 38 2.54 5.87 -5.58
C ASP A 38 3.01 5.56 -4.15
N VAL A 39 3.48 4.33 -3.87
CA VAL A 39 4.06 3.96 -2.56
C VAL A 39 5.31 3.12 -2.74
N VAL A 40 6.42 3.56 -2.16
CA VAL A 40 7.69 2.81 -2.11
C VAL A 40 8.10 2.68 -0.66
N ALA A 41 8.54 1.49 -0.25
CA ALA A 41 8.97 1.29 1.13
C ALA A 41 10.15 0.31 1.23
N PHE A 42 11.02 0.54 2.21
CA PHE A 42 12.18 -0.31 2.49
C PHE A 42 12.11 -0.86 3.91
N HIS A 43 12.27 -2.17 4.09
CA HIS A 43 12.36 -2.77 5.42
C HIS A 43 13.83 -2.93 5.84
N PRO A 44 14.30 -2.19 6.87
CA PRO A 44 15.72 -2.15 7.24
C PRO A 44 16.24 -3.47 7.84
N VAL A 45 15.35 -4.30 8.39
CA VAL A 45 15.74 -5.59 8.98
C VAL A 45 15.78 -6.70 7.93
N ASP A 46 14.82 -6.75 7.01
CA ASP A 46 14.72 -7.82 6.00
C ASP A 46 15.47 -7.48 4.70
N GLY A 47 15.96 -6.24 4.56
CA GLY A 47 16.66 -5.80 3.36
C GLY A 47 15.79 -5.82 2.10
N GLN A 48 14.47 -5.63 2.23
CA GLN A 48 13.52 -5.73 1.11
C GLN A 48 12.96 -4.36 0.73
N ILE A 49 12.86 -4.10 -0.57
CA ILE A 49 12.11 -2.97 -1.11
C ILE A 49 10.79 -3.47 -1.71
N VAL A 50 9.71 -2.74 -1.42
CA VAL A 50 8.40 -2.91 -2.05
C VAL A 50 7.99 -1.63 -2.76
N HIS A 51 7.34 -1.78 -3.91
CA HIS A 51 6.80 -0.69 -4.72
C HIS A 51 5.38 -1.03 -5.12
N TYR A 52 4.40 -0.28 -4.63
CA TYR A 52 2.99 -0.44 -4.94
C TYR A 52 2.52 0.68 -5.86
N GLU A 53 1.86 0.29 -6.94
CA GLU A 53 1.14 1.19 -7.84
C GLU A 53 -0.35 0.86 -7.77
N LEU A 54 -1.16 1.84 -7.38
CA LEU A 54 -2.55 1.63 -6.96
C LEU A 54 -3.48 2.31 -7.96
N SER A 55 -4.49 1.60 -8.46
CA SER A 55 -5.53 2.21 -9.32
C SER A 55 -6.91 1.62 -9.10
N LEU A 56 -7.92 2.46 -9.28
CA LEU A 56 -9.33 2.09 -9.40
C LEU A 56 -9.86 2.37 -10.82
N ASP A 57 -8.98 2.55 -11.80
CA ASP A 57 -9.37 2.84 -13.18
C ASP A 57 -10.18 1.68 -13.80
N ALA A 58 -10.98 2.02 -14.80
CA ALA A 58 -11.72 1.07 -15.62
C ALA A 58 -11.13 0.95 -17.04
N HIS A 59 -9.83 1.21 -17.21
CA HIS A 59 -9.20 1.11 -18.52
C HIS A 59 -9.06 -0.34 -18.98
N THR A 60 -8.89 -0.50 -20.29
CA THR A 60 -8.56 -1.80 -20.87
C THR A 60 -7.20 -2.29 -20.37
N TRP A 61 -7.01 -3.61 -20.33
CA TRP A 61 -5.75 -4.22 -19.93
C TRP A 61 -4.55 -3.75 -20.76
N SER A 62 -4.74 -3.56 -22.06
CA SER A 62 -3.69 -3.01 -22.94
C SER A 62 -3.26 -1.60 -22.50
N LYS A 63 -4.23 -0.74 -22.14
CA LYS A 63 -3.91 0.61 -21.67
C LYS A 63 -3.27 0.61 -20.28
N ARG A 64 -3.69 -0.30 -19.40
CA ARG A 64 -3.06 -0.52 -18.09
C ARG A 64 -1.61 -0.95 -18.25
N GLU A 65 -1.33 -1.95 -19.10
CA GLU A 65 0.02 -2.43 -19.41
C GLU A 65 0.92 -1.28 -19.88
N GLU A 66 0.47 -0.47 -20.84
CA GLU A 66 1.22 0.69 -21.34
C GLU A 66 1.56 1.70 -20.23
N ARG A 67 0.58 2.04 -19.38
CA ARG A 67 0.75 3.03 -18.31
C ARG A 67 1.65 2.51 -17.20
N TYR A 68 1.41 1.27 -16.76
CA TYR A 68 2.13 0.67 -15.64
C TYR A 68 3.55 0.29 -16.03
N LYS A 69 3.82 -0.07 -17.29
CA LYS A 69 5.19 -0.28 -17.76
C LYS A 69 6.07 0.95 -17.56
N LYS A 70 5.54 2.16 -17.77
CA LYS A 70 6.28 3.40 -17.48
C LYS A 70 6.59 3.54 -15.99
N LYS A 71 5.59 3.33 -15.13
CA LYS A 71 5.72 3.42 -13.68
C LYS A 71 6.68 2.37 -13.10
N MET A 72 6.54 1.11 -13.52
CA MET A 72 7.41 0.01 -13.08
C MET A 72 8.85 0.20 -13.52
N ASN A 73 9.07 0.64 -14.77
CA ASN A 73 10.41 0.96 -15.25
C ASN A 73 11.02 2.15 -14.50
N ALA A 74 10.24 3.20 -14.21
CA ALA A 74 10.70 4.32 -13.40
C ALA A 74 11.10 3.85 -11.99
N GLY A 75 10.30 3.00 -11.35
CA GLY A 75 10.64 2.39 -10.07
C GLY A 75 11.96 1.64 -10.11
N ARG A 76 12.15 0.74 -11.08
CA ARG A 76 13.41 -0.02 -11.25
C ARG A 76 14.61 0.88 -11.53
N LYS A 77 14.41 2.00 -12.25
CA LYS A 77 15.48 2.92 -12.63
C LYS A 77 15.90 3.85 -11.48
N TYR A 78 14.96 4.29 -10.65
CA TYR A 78 15.17 5.42 -9.75
C TYR A 78 15.10 5.12 -8.25
N ILE A 79 14.48 4.01 -7.82
CA ILE A 79 14.34 3.74 -6.38
C ILE A 79 15.70 3.68 -5.68
N HIS A 80 16.65 2.90 -6.22
CA HIS A 80 18.00 2.84 -5.68
C HIS A 80 18.76 4.16 -5.86
N LYS A 81 18.57 4.86 -6.97
CA LYS A 81 19.35 6.07 -7.27
C LYS A 81 18.92 7.31 -6.49
N GLU A 82 17.63 7.45 -6.21
CA GLU A 82 17.05 8.69 -5.69
C GLU A 82 16.39 8.52 -4.32
N LEU A 83 15.77 7.37 -4.04
CA LEU A 83 15.03 7.17 -2.79
C LEU A 83 15.89 6.51 -1.70
N PHE A 84 16.68 5.51 -2.09
CA PHE A 84 17.53 4.74 -1.18
C PHE A 84 18.97 4.58 -1.70
N PRO A 85 19.70 5.68 -1.99
CA PRO A 85 21.05 5.64 -2.57
C PRO A 85 22.13 5.03 -1.68
N TRP A 86 21.81 4.73 -0.42
CA TRP A 86 22.71 4.06 0.51
C TRP A 86 22.54 2.53 0.52
N LEU A 87 21.56 1.98 -0.19
CA LEU A 87 21.39 0.54 -0.35
C LEU A 87 22.24 0.02 -1.51
N ALA A 88 22.64 -1.23 -1.42
CA ALA A 88 23.29 -1.90 -2.55
C ALA A 88 22.28 -2.09 -3.69
N ASP A 89 22.74 -1.90 -4.94
CA ASP A 89 21.90 -1.97 -6.14
C ASP A 89 21.30 -3.37 -6.39
N ASP A 90 21.82 -4.41 -5.74
CA ASP A 90 21.35 -5.79 -5.81
C ASP A 90 20.17 -6.09 -4.87
N VAL A 91 19.82 -5.17 -3.97
CA VAL A 91 18.62 -5.28 -3.14
C VAL A 91 17.37 -5.34 -4.04
N ALA A 92 16.64 -6.45 -3.95
CA ALA A 92 15.51 -6.71 -4.82
C ALA A 92 14.32 -5.76 -4.56
N ILE A 93 13.76 -5.24 -5.65
CA ILE A 93 12.53 -4.44 -5.64
C ILE A 93 11.36 -5.35 -6.03
N LYS A 94 10.47 -5.65 -5.08
CA LYS A 94 9.19 -6.32 -5.38
C LYS A 94 8.17 -5.27 -5.79
N GLN A 95 7.62 -5.41 -6.99
CA GLN A 95 6.66 -4.47 -7.55
C GLN A 95 5.27 -5.08 -7.58
N TYR A 96 4.27 -4.30 -7.15
CA TYR A 96 2.87 -4.69 -7.11
C TYR A 96 2.02 -3.69 -7.89
N ALA A 97 1.15 -4.20 -8.76
CA ALA A 97 0.12 -3.42 -9.42
C ALA A 97 -1.25 -3.80 -8.85
N VAL A 98 -1.96 -2.83 -8.28
CA VAL A 98 -3.18 -3.08 -7.50
C VAL A 98 -4.39 -2.51 -8.21
N PHE A 99 -5.40 -3.34 -8.48
CA PHE A 99 -6.62 -3.00 -9.19
C PHE A 99 -7.88 -3.51 -8.49
N PRO A 100 -9.10 -3.03 -8.82
CA PRO A 100 -10.33 -3.60 -8.27
C PRO A 100 -10.50 -5.09 -8.62
N SER A 101 -10.05 -5.49 -9.82
CA SER A 101 -10.12 -6.87 -10.29
C SER A 101 -8.99 -7.18 -11.27
N CYS A 102 -8.45 -8.39 -11.18
CA CYS A 102 -7.35 -8.89 -12.01
C CYS A 102 -7.79 -9.95 -13.03
N GLY A 103 -9.03 -10.44 -12.95
CA GLY A 103 -9.44 -11.67 -13.64
C GLY A 103 -8.49 -12.82 -13.29
N ASN A 104 -8.00 -13.55 -14.31
CA ASN A 104 -7.05 -14.67 -14.12
C ASN A 104 -5.57 -14.27 -14.32
N ARG A 105 -5.25 -12.97 -14.30
CA ARG A 105 -3.86 -12.50 -14.53
C ARG A 105 -3.09 -12.44 -13.21
N ALA A 106 -1.85 -12.93 -13.23
CA ALA A 106 -0.94 -12.88 -12.10
C ALA A 106 0.02 -11.67 -12.15
N GLU A 107 0.24 -11.09 -13.33
CA GLU A 107 1.24 -10.04 -13.54
C GLU A 107 0.75 -8.97 -14.53
N LEU A 108 1.25 -7.74 -14.37
CA LEU A 108 1.13 -6.62 -15.30
C LEU A 108 2.46 -5.87 -15.34
N ALA A 109 3.04 -5.71 -16.53
CA ALA A 109 4.27 -4.94 -16.74
C ALA A 109 5.44 -5.27 -15.79
N GLY A 110 5.70 -6.55 -15.48
CA GLY A 110 6.78 -6.95 -14.57
C GLY A 110 6.40 -6.95 -13.09
N ALA A 111 5.18 -6.54 -12.74
CA ALA A 111 4.71 -6.41 -11.37
C ALA A 111 3.62 -7.43 -11.04
N GLU A 112 3.68 -7.98 -9.83
CA GLU A 112 2.65 -8.90 -9.32
C GLU A 112 1.31 -8.17 -9.19
N LEU A 113 0.24 -8.79 -9.69
CA LEU A 113 -1.10 -8.24 -9.62
C LEU A 113 -1.77 -8.60 -8.29
N LEU A 114 -2.30 -7.59 -7.60
CA LEU A 114 -3.16 -7.76 -6.43
C LEU A 114 -4.51 -7.10 -6.67
N THR A 115 -5.58 -7.69 -6.13
CA THR A 115 -6.83 -6.96 -6.03
C THR A 115 -6.82 -6.04 -4.82
N VAL A 116 -7.59 -4.95 -4.88
CA VAL A 116 -7.84 -4.09 -3.71
C VAL A 116 -8.37 -4.92 -2.55
N ASP A 117 -9.33 -5.81 -2.81
CA ASP A 117 -9.92 -6.66 -1.78
C ASP A 117 -8.90 -7.60 -1.14
N ALA A 118 -8.01 -8.23 -1.93
CA ALA A 118 -6.98 -9.12 -1.40
C ALA A 118 -5.96 -8.35 -0.54
N LEU A 119 -5.55 -7.16 -0.99
CA LEU A 119 -4.64 -6.31 -0.24
C LEU A 119 -5.27 -5.82 1.07
N VAL A 120 -6.50 -5.30 1.02
CA VAL A 120 -7.22 -4.85 2.22
C VAL A 120 -7.45 -6.01 3.18
N GLN A 121 -7.83 -7.19 2.67
CA GLN A 121 -8.02 -8.37 3.50
C GLN A 121 -6.72 -8.80 4.19
N GLN A 122 -5.57 -8.75 3.51
CA GLN A 122 -4.27 -9.00 4.12
C GLN A 122 -4.00 -8.02 5.27
N ILE A 123 -4.26 -6.72 5.07
CA ILE A 123 -4.08 -5.69 6.10
C ILE A 123 -5.03 -5.93 7.28
N VAL A 124 -6.30 -6.26 7.02
CA VAL A 124 -7.30 -6.56 8.05
C VAL A 124 -6.88 -7.76 8.88
N GLU A 125 -6.36 -8.83 8.29
CA GLU A 125 -5.89 -9.99 9.07
C GLU A 125 -4.69 -9.64 9.96
N LYS A 126 -3.79 -8.76 9.50
CA LYS A 126 -2.70 -8.24 10.33
C LYS A 126 -3.19 -7.37 11.48
N VAL A 127 -4.20 -6.54 11.25
CA VAL A 127 -4.86 -5.76 12.29
C VAL A 127 -5.57 -6.67 13.30
N LYS A 128 -6.30 -7.68 12.85
CA LYS A 128 -6.96 -8.68 13.72
C LYS A 128 -5.98 -9.44 14.59
N ALA A 129 -4.80 -9.76 14.06
CA ALA A 129 -3.75 -10.43 14.83
C ALA A 129 -3.25 -9.61 16.04
N ARG A 130 -3.37 -8.27 15.99
CA ARG A 130 -3.11 -7.40 17.16
C ARG A 130 -4.22 -7.45 18.21
N GLY A 131 -5.45 -7.73 17.76
CA GLY A 131 -6.61 -7.82 18.63
C GLY A 131 -7.17 -6.45 19.03
N ARG A 132 -7.74 -6.38 20.23
CA ARG A 132 -8.55 -5.24 20.70
C ARG A 132 -7.70 -4.02 21.03
N GLY A 133 -8.28 -2.84 20.81
CA GLY A 133 -7.61 -1.56 21.12
C GLY A 133 -7.20 -1.40 22.59
N ALA A 134 -7.99 -1.90 23.54
CA ALA A 134 -7.65 -1.82 24.97
C ALA A 134 -6.49 -2.75 25.39
N SER A 135 -6.07 -3.68 24.52
CA SER A 135 -5.00 -4.64 24.80
C SER A 135 -3.71 -4.29 24.05
N ASP A 136 -3.81 -3.91 22.77
CA ASP A 136 -2.68 -3.54 21.94
C ASP A 136 -3.12 -2.49 20.90
N ALA A 137 -3.24 -1.24 21.35
CA ALA A 137 -3.76 -0.16 20.52
C ALA A 137 -2.84 0.14 19.33
N ILE A 138 -3.40 0.17 18.12
CA ILE A 138 -2.73 0.77 16.97
C ILE A 138 -2.60 2.28 17.24
N PRO A 139 -1.38 2.88 17.14
CA PRO A 139 -1.16 4.29 17.42
C PRO A 139 -2.08 5.22 16.63
N GLU A 140 -2.42 6.37 17.21
CA GLU A 140 -3.34 7.36 16.60
C GLU A 140 -2.79 8.01 15.34
N SER A 141 -1.46 7.95 15.15
CA SER A 141 -0.78 8.33 13.90
C SER A 141 -1.13 7.45 12.71
N TYR A 142 -1.77 6.29 12.94
CA TYR A 142 -2.27 5.38 11.90
C TYR A 142 -3.81 5.33 11.92
N PRO A 143 -4.49 6.44 11.55
CA PRO A 143 -5.93 6.57 11.72
C PRO A 143 -6.72 5.53 10.91
N LEU A 144 -6.27 5.13 9.72
CA LEU A 144 -6.97 4.13 8.92
C LEU A 144 -6.84 2.74 9.55
N LEU A 145 -5.64 2.35 9.96
CA LEU A 145 -5.44 1.07 10.64
C LEU A 145 -6.15 1.01 11.99
N ARG A 146 -6.13 2.10 12.76
CA ARG A 146 -6.86 2.19 14.04
C ARG A 146 -8.36 2.09 13.83
N THR A 147 -8.88 2.70 12.76
CA THR A 147 -10.29 2.53 12.37
C THR A 147 -10.61 1.07 12.07
N LEU A 148 -9.75 0.36 11.31
CA LEU A 148 -9.91 -1.08 11.07
C LEU A 148 -9.86 -1.88 12.39
N GLN A 149 -8.97 -1.54 13.32
CA GLN A 149 -8.90 -2.22 14.62
C GLN A 149 -10.21 -2.04 15.39
N LEU A 150 -10.74 -0.83 15.47
CA LEU A 150 -12.00 -0.56 16.16
C LEU A 150 -13.18 -1.27 15.47
N ALA A 151 -13.21 -1.28 14.14
CA ALA A 151 -14.28 -1.89 13.36
C ALA A 151 -14.29 -3.43 13.45
N PHE A 152 -13.14 -4.09 13.45
CA PHE A 152 -13.04 -5.55 13.42
C PHE A 152 -12.75 -6.18 14.77
N CYS A 153 -12.07 -5.47 15.67
CA CYS A 153 -11.63 -5.98 16.97
C CYS A 153 -12.30 -5.27 18.15
N GLY A 154 -12.77 -4.04 17.95
CA GLY A 154 -13.36 -3.20 18.99
C GLY A 154 -12.33 -2.66 19.99
N TYR A 155 -12.79 -1.76 20.86
CA TYR A 155 -11.95 -1.18 21.91
C TYR A 155 -11.82 -2.14 23.11
N SER A 156 -12.92 -2.39 23.83
CA SER A 156 -12.93 -3.26 25.02
C SER A 156 -13.33 -4.71 24.72
N ARG A 157 -14.09 -4.95 23.65
CA ARG A 157 -14.57 -6.28 23.21
C ARG A 157 -14.83 -6.26 21.70
N SER A 158 -14.82 -7.44 21.09
CA SER A 158 -15.16 -7.59 19.67
C SER A 158 -16.60 -7.13 19.38
N PRO A 159 -16.84 -6.40 18.28
CA PRO A 159 -18.16 -5.96 17.88
C PRO A 159 -19.09 -7.16 17.60
N LYS A 160 -20.35 -7.05 18.02
CA LYS A 160 -21.40 -8.02 17.70
C LYS A 160 -22.43 -7.38 16.77
N PRO A 161 -23.08 -8.15 15.87
CA PRO A 161 -24.15 -7.62 15.02
C PRO A 161 -25.28 -6.94 15.80
N ALA A 162 -25.55 -7.33 17.05
CA ALA A 162 -26.58 -6.70 17.87
C ALA A 162 -26.19 -5.33 18.46
N ASP A 163 -24.92 -4.90 18.35
CA ASP A 163 -24.44 -3.69 19.00
C ASP A 163 -24.98 -2.40 18.35
N TRP A 164 -25.29 -2.42 17.03
CA TRP A 164 -25.91 -1.27 16.33
C TRP A 164 -27.43 -1.20 16.50
N GLN A 165 -28.09 -2.30 16.89
CA GLN A 165 -29.54 -2.35 17.11
C GLN A 165 -29.96 -1.70 18.44
N ARG A 166 -28.99 -1.33 19.29
CA ARG A 166 -29.23 -0.74 20.62
C ARG A 166 -29.13 0.78 20.66
N GLN A 167 -29.01 1.46 19.53
CA GLN A 167 -28.91 2.92 19.52
C GLN A 167 -30.24 3.61 19.17
N PRO A 168 -30.57 4.72 19.87
CA PRO A 168 -31.77 5.49 19.60
C PRO A 168 -31.70 6.07 18.18
N VAL A 169 -32.86 6.16 17.55
CA VAL A 169 -33.08 6.85 16.27
C VAL A 169 -32.50 8.26 16.39
N ILE A 170 -31.54 8.59 15.51
CA ILE A 170 -31.05 9.97 15.32
C ILE A 170 -32.08 10.72 14.48
#